data_AF-A0A2R3P7Y1-F1
#
_entry.id   AF-A0A2R3P7Y1-F1
#
_cell.length_a   1.000
_cell.length_b   1.000
_cell.length_c   1.000
_cell.angle_alpha   90.00
_cell.angle_beta   90.00
_cell.angle_gamma   90.00
#
_symmetry.space_group_name_H-M   'P 1'
#
loop_
_entity.id
_entity.type
_entity.pdbx_description
1 polymer ?
#
loop_
_entity_poly.entity_id
_entity_poly.type
_entity_poly.pdbx_seq_one_letter_code
_entity_poly.pdbx_strand_id
1 'polypeptide(L)'
;MINRLDTVFWAYFDEYIKKDSSCIFKKINNDLKEKINEIYDVTYYSLFQFQLWKNESLINIEPEKFSEISNYIISNYNELFIFTFQDKKIESKFKEIDETKKFFIKQVIEELVLNHILKTSFNSSDDINQNYYWNFASLCALTSKFEYDINFKNEKESKYYYSIVYPFLVTMLIIDVLKPSDMVDKIKKVFTRKNISEAYKRGRELTSEEKEWLEPTIQFLKNEDEFNAFILNFKKDNWEKIDVKQKFKIIHELSKITTIFLRDNLKNISVISEGDDVYEAIYTYLPLFLSSNKEQGKINIKTFEGPLKNVHSISPINQKDFNPIWTLKHSKKFKEFKKIKFRSEKLFDFIARVRYSTYYMEIINKTKRNNGVLGDCLISFKKVGIVQSMHFYNQNEEKFDFNYKNVRFKSINLDAKNFSKMLNKVDRFEEIADYNSQMSIMLKIISLAITIDPKAPKAFDYSWENLIKYYIIAFGPYKKSMMSFTNKDLELIEFKINKLLTQYKKLQQKDKVVDSIGVLYKLHHFK
;
A
#
# COMPACT_ATOMS: atom_id res chain seq x y z
N MET A 1 15.06 -13.45 1.85
CA MET A 1 15.40 -12.30 2.70
C MET A 1 15.29 -11.03 1.85
N ILE A 2 14.59 -9.97 2.29
CA ILE A 2 14.51 -8.73 1.51
C ILE A 2 15.71 -7.87 1.90
N ASN A 3 16.82 -8.11 1.20
CA ASN A 3 18.07 -7.40 1.43
C ASN A 3 18.07 -6.11 0.61
N ARG A 4 17.27 -5.15 1.06
CA ARG A 4 17.24 -3.77 0.55
C ARG A 4 18.41 -2.96 1.09
N LEU A 5 19.62 -3.37 0.68
CA LEU A 5 20.88 -2.84 1.23
C LEU A 5 21.48 -1.72 0.38
N ASP A 6 21.04 -1.61 -0.88
CA ASP A 6 21.49 -0.63 -1.88
C ASP A 6 20.34 0.29 -2.30
N THR A 7 19.59 0.80 -1.33
CA THR A 7 18.46 1.72 -1.57
C THR A 7 18.89 3.17 -1.46
N VAL A 8 18.03 4.10 -1.89
CA VAL A 8 18.30 5.53 -1.76
C VAL A 8 18.48 5.94 -0.30
N PHE A 9 17.75 5.32 0.64
CA PHE A 9 17.99 5.48 2.07
C PHE A 9 19.44 5.20 2.45
N TRP A 10 19.96 4.03 2.07
CA TRP A 10 21.34 3.65 2.38
C TRP A 10 22.39 4.52 1.67
N ALA A 11 22.09 5.02 0.48
CA ALA A 11 22.97 5.96 -0.22
C ALA A 11 23.12 7.30 0.50
N TYR A 12 22.14 7.68 1.32
CA TYR A 12 22.12 8.93 2.09
C TYR A 12 22.17 8.73 3.60
N PHE A 13 22.34 7.50 4.09
CA PHE A 13 22.34 7.16 5.51
C PHE A 13 23.29 8.04 6.33
N ASP A 14 24.50 8.25 5.84
CA ASP A 14 25.50 9.10 6.50
C ASP A 14 25.04 10.55 6.68
N GLU A 15 24.13 11.06 5.85
CA GLU A 15 23.57 12.41 6.06
C GLU A 15 22.69 12.50 7.32
N TYR A 16 22.13 11.37 7.77
CA TYR A 16 21.28 11.29 8.97
C TYR A 16 22.09 11.12 10.25
N ILE A 17 23.18 10.34 10.20
CA ILE A 17 24.03 10.04 11.36
C ILE A 17 25.20 11.02 11.55
N LYS A 18 25.37 12.01 10.66
CA LYS A 18 26.53 12.94 10.62
C LYS A 18 26.81 13.73 11.90
N LYS A 19 25.85 13.82 12.82
CA LYS A 19 25.96 14.51 14.12
C LYS A 19 25.81 13.56 15.31
N ASP A 20 25.67 12.26 15.04
CA ASP A 20 25.39 11.26 16.05
C ASP A 20 26.71 10.70 16.60
N SER A 21 26.91 10.83 17.90
CA SER A 21 28.08 10.31 18.62
C SER A 21 27.92 8.84 19.02
N SER A 22 26.78 8.22 18.71
CA SER A 22 26.46 6.86 19.10
C SER A 22 27.46 5.84 18.56
N CYS A 23 27.84 4.90 19.44
CA CYS A 23 28.82 3.86 19.10
C CYS A 23 28.28 2.85 18.07
N ILE A 24 26.96 2.70 17.97
CA ILE A 24 26.31 1.65 17.17
C ILE A 24 26.40 1.89 15.65
N PHE A 25 26.54 3.14 15.19
CA PHE A 25 26.59 3.46 13.76
C PHE A 25 28.01 3.63 13.18
N LYS A 26 29.06 3.43 14.00
CA LYS A 26 30.46 3.66 13.59
C LYS A 26 30.94 2.74 12.46
N LYS A 27 30.43 1.51 12.37
CA LYS A 27 30.82 0.53 11.33
C LYS A 27 29.58 -0.10 10.69
N ILE A 28 29.19 0.42 9.53
CA ILE A 28 28.04 -0.07 8.78
C ILE A 28 28.41 -1.33 7.99
N ASN A 29 27.92 -2.49 8.44
CA ASN A 29 28.00 -3.76 7.72
C ASN A 29 26.59 -4.27 7.34
N ASN A 30 26.50 -5.35 6.56
CA ASN A 30 25.21 -5.87 6.10
C ASN A 30 24.30 -6.35 7.26
N ASP A 31 24.87 -6.92 8.32
CA ASP A 31 24.09 -7.35 9.50
C ASP A 31 23.43 -6.16 10.20
N LEU A 32 24.19 -5.07 10.41
CA LEU A 32 23.66 -3.83 10.98
C LEU A 32 22.56 -3.23 10.09
N LYS A 33 22.78 -3.22 8.77
CA LYS A 33 21.76 -2.75 7.81
C LYS A 33 20.47 -3.58 7.89
N GLU A 34 20.58 -4.90 7.99
CA GLU A 34 19.44 -5.81 8.12
C GLU A 34 18.67 -5.53 9.42
N LYS A 35 19.38 -5.39 10.55
CA LYS A 35 18.78 -5.03 11.86
C LYS A 35 18.07 -3.68 11.83
N ILE A 36 18.72 -2.65 11.28
CA ILE A 36 18.13 -1.30 11.16
C ILE A 36 16.90 -1.32 10.23
N ASN A 37 16.96 -2.04 9.11
CA ASN A 37 15.81 -2.18 8.22
C ASN A 37 14.62 -2.85 8.91
N GLU A 38 14.86 -3.91 9.70
CA GLU A 38 13.82 -4.57 10.49
C GLU A 38 13.19 -3.63 11.51
N ILE A 39 14.01 -2.98 12.35
CA ILE A 39 13.54 -2.02 13.35
C ILE A 39 12.75 -0.90 12.67
N TYR A 40 13.25 -0.33 11.58
CA TYR A 40 12.56 0.74 10.86
C TYR A 40 11.17 0.31 10.38
N ASP A 41 11.06 -0.84 9.71
CA ASP A 41 9.79 -1.32 9.18
C ASP A 41 8.79 -1.63 10.31
N VAL A 42 9.29 -2.21 11.42
CA VAL A 42 8.50 -2.44 12.65
C VAL A 42 8.01 -1.12 13.20
N THR A 43 8.90 -0.18 13.54
CA THR A 43 8.55 1.14 14.08
C THR A 43 7.55 1.88 13.19
N TYR A 44 7.75 1.86 11.87
CA TYR A 44 6.83 2.53 10.95
C TYR A 44 5.42 1.93 10.99
N TYR A 45 5.28 0.60 11.14
CA TYR A 45 3.99 -0.03 11.37
C TYR A 45 3.44 0.31 12.76
N SER A 46 4.28 0.28 13.79
CA SER A 46 3.90 0.54 15.18
C SER A 46 3.28 1.91 15.40
N LEU A 47 3.65 2.93 14.63
CA LEU A 47 3.04 4.26 14.74
C LEU A 47 1.54 4.26 14.45
N PHE A 48 1.04 3.34 13.62
CA PHE A 48 -0.40 3.18 13.37
C PHE A 48 -1.09 2.40 14.50
N GLN A 49 -0.39 1.43 15.09
CA GLN A 49 -0.90 0.67 16.23
C GLN A 49 -0.88 1.49 17.53
N PHE A 50 0.07 2.42 17.64
CA PHE A 50 0.12 3.41 18.71
C PHE A 50 -1.05 4.39 18.63
N GLN A 51 -1.44 4.82 17.41
CA GLN A 51 -2.65 5.62 17.20
C GLN A 51 -3.91 4.88 17.68
N LEU A 52 -4.04 3.58 17.36
CA LEU A 52 -5.13 2.75 17.87
C LEU A 52 -5.11 2.63 19.40
N TRP A 53 -3.93 2.43 19.99
CA TRP A 53 -3.78 2.32 21.44
C TRP A 53 -4.18 3.62 22.18
N LYS A 54 -3.86 4.77 21.60
CA LYS A 54 -4.21 6.09 22.15
C LYS A 54 -5.59 6.58 21.77
N ASN A 55 -6.23 5.94 20.78
CA ASN A 55 -7.44 6.42 20.11
C ASN A 55 -7.30 7.87 19.60
N GLU A 56 -6.12 8.22 19.07
CA GLU A 56 -5.81 9.57 18.62
C GLU A 56 -4.94 9.53 17.37
N SER A 57 -5.27 10.34 16.38
CA SER A 57 -4.46 10.50 15.16
C SER A 57 -3.12 11.19 15.46
N LEU A 58 -2.02 10.68 14.89
CA LEU A 58 -0.70 11.33 15.02
C LEU A 58 -0.59 12.53 14.07
N ILE A 59 -0.57 13.74 14.63
CA ILE A 59 -0.31 14.98 13.89
C ILE A 59 1.20 15.17 13.68
N ASN A 60 1.99 14.91 14.71
CA ASN A 60 3.45 14.98 14.72
C ASN A 60 3.99 14.01 15.77
N ILE A 61 5.32 13.80 15.81
CA ILE A 61 6.00 13.06 16.88
C ILE A 61 6.93 14.03 17.58
N GLU A 62 6.48 14.61 18.68
CA GLU A 62 7.33 15.47 19.50
C GLU A 62 8.47 14.64 20.13
N PRO A 63 9.70 15.17 20.22
CA PRO A 63 10.84 14.46 20.83
C PRO A 63 10.55 13.87 22.21
N GLU A 64 9.69 14.54 22.99
CA GLU A 64 9.25 14.13 24.32
C GLU A 64 8.49 12.79 24.29
N LYS A 65 7.79 12.48 23.19
CA LYS A 65 7.05 11.22 22.99
C LYS A 65 7.95 10.06 22.53
N PHE A 66 9.22 10.29 22.24
CA PHE A 66 10.10 9.24 21.68
C PHE A 66 10.27 8.06 22.64
N SER A 67 10.50 8.34 23.92
CA SER A 67 10.67 7.29 24.94
C SER A 67 9.39 6.50 25.16
N GLU A 68 8.22 7.16 25.12
CA GLU A 68 6.93 6.47 25.22
C GLU A 68 6.73 5.51 24.04
N ILE A 69 6.95 6.00 22.81
CA ILE A 69 6.80 5.21 21.59
C ILE A 69 7.81 4.06 21.56
N SER A 70 9.07 4.29 21.89
CA SER A 70 10.10 3.26 21.89
C SER A 70 9.81 2.16 22.92
N ASN A 71 9.37 2.53 24.13
CA ASN A 71 8.98 1.57 25.17
C ASN A 71 7.75 0.76 24.77
N TYR A 72 6.75 1.37 24.12
CA TYR A 72 5.60 0.66 23.55
C TYR A 72 6.04 -0.37 22.50
N ILE A 73 6.94 0.04 21.58
CA ILE A 73 7.44 -0.83 20.51
C ILE A 73 8.22 -2.02 21.09
N ILE A 74 9.11 -1.77 22.06
CA ILE A 74 9.94 -2.82 22.67
C ILE A 74 9.07 -3.84 23.40
N SER A 75 8.08 -3.38 24.15
CA SER A 75 7.16 -4.25 24.90
C SER A 75 6.32 -5.15 24.00
N ASN A 76 6.07 -4.75 22.74
CA ASN A 76 5.20 -5.47 21.80
C ASN A 76 5.95 -5.93 20.52
N TYR A 77 7.29 -6.00 20.57
CA TYR A 77 8.11 -6.08 19.35
C TYR A 77 7.83 -7.34 18.54
N ASN A 78 7.64 -8.49 19.20
CA ASN A 78 7.41 -9.77 18.54
C ASN A 78 6.10 -9.77 17.74
N GLU A 79 5.01 -9.31 18.36
CA GLU A 79 3.71 -9.15 17.74
C GLU A 79 3.78 -8.15 16.58
N LEU A 80 4.39 -6.99 16.81
CA LEU A 80 4.58 -5.96 15.79
C LEU A 80 5.40 -6.48 14.59
N PHE A 81 6.44 -7.28 14.84
CA PHE A 81 7.21 -7.94 13.79
C PHE A 81 6.35 -8.90 12.97
N ILE A 82 5.57 -9.78 13.63
CA ILE A 82 4.67 -10.73 12.97
C ILE A 82 3.71 -10.00 12.04
N PHE A 83 3.06 -8.92 12.49
CA PHE A 83 2.12 -8.16 11.65
C PHE A 83 2.80 -7.34 10.55
N THR A 84 3.98 -6.79 10.80
CA THR A 84 4.78 -6.05 9.80
C THR A 84 5.18 -6.96 8.63
N PHE A 85 5.49 -8.22 8.94
CA PHE A 85 5.99 -9.22 8.00
C PHE A 85 5.02 -10.38 7.72
N GLN A 86 3.72 -10.25 8.07
CA GLN A 86 2.70 -11.31 7.96
C GLN A 86 2.63 -12.02 6.61
N ASP A 87 2.99 -11.30 5.54
CA ASP A 87 2.97 -11.80 4.17
C ASP A 87 4.26 -12.55 3.77
N LYS A 88 5.18 -12.79 4.69
CA LYS A 88 6.51 -13.34 4.42
C LYS A 88 6.93 -14.39 5.45
N LYS A 89 7.67 -15.38 4.98
CA LYS A 89 8.46 -16.28 5.83
C LYS A 89 9.82 -15.64 6.10
N ILE A 90 9.87 -14.67 7.03
CA ILE A 90 11.12 -14.04 7.49
C ILE A 90 11.26 -14.29 8.98
N GLU A 91 12.47 -14.67 9.38
CA GLU A 91 12.83 -14.77 10.78
C GLU A 91 13.34 -13.42 11.30
N SER A 92 12.86 -13.01 12.48
CA SER A 92 13.33 -11.79 13.13
C SER A 92 14.80 -11.92 13.54
N LYS A 93 15.53 -10.82 13.45
CA LYS A 93 16.88 -10.67 14.03
C LYS A 93 16.86 -10.53 15.56
N PHE A 94 15.67 -10.43 16.16
CA PHE A 94 15.44 -10.16 17.59
C PHE A 94 14.46 -11.16 18.24
N LYS A 95 14.50 -12.46 17.87
CA LYS A 95 13.57 -13.49 18.41
C LYS A 95 13.48 -13.54 19.95
N GLU A 96 14.61 -13.35 20.64
CA GLU A 96 14.66 -13.25 22.10
C GLU A 96 15.30 -11.91 22.47
N ILE A 97 14.53 -11.01 23.08
CA ILE A 97 14.95 -9.63 23.34
C ILE A 97 15.46 -9.50 24.78
N ASP A 98 16.75 -9.77 24.96
CA ASP A 98 17.51 -9.44 26.17
C ASP A 98 17.73 -7.92 26.33
N GLU A 99 18.22 -7.48 27.49
CA GLU A 99 18.46 -6.05 27.79
C GLU A 99 19.40 -5.36 26.80
N THR A 100 20.39 -6.09 26.26
CA THR A 100 21.31 -5.53 25.26
C THR A 100 20.59 -5.24 23.95
N LYS A 101 19.72 -6.16 23.51
CA LYS A 101 18.87 -5.97 22.34
C LYS A 101 17.82 -4.90 22.58
N LYS A 102 17.21 -4.83 23.77
CA LYS A 102 16.28 -3.73 24.11
C LYS A 102 16.96 -2.37 23.99
N PHE A 103 18.17 -2.24 24.54
CA PHE A 103 18.95 -1.02 24.43
C PHE A 103 19.25 -0.67 22.97
N PHE A 104 19.70 -1.64 22.18
CA PHE A 104 19.97 -1.44 20.75
C PHE A 104 18.71 -1.01 19.98
N ILE A 105 17.58 -1.69 20.17
CA ILE A 105 16.31 -1.36 19.53
C ILE A 105 15.89 0.06 19.91
N LYS A 106 15.91 0.39 21.21
CA LYS A 106 15.57 1.72 21.73
C LYS A 106 16.40 2.80 21.05
N GLN A 107 17.71 2.63 21.05
CA GLN A 107 18.65 3.59 20.49
C GLN A 107 18.40 3.81 18.99
N VAL A 108 18.22 2.74 18.22
CA VAL A 108 17.90 2.84 16.79
C VAL A 108 16.56 3.56 16.56
N ILE A 109 15.55 3.29 17.38
CA ILE A 109 14.23 3.94 17.27
C ILE A 109 14.36 5.46 17.48
N GLU A 110 14.94 5.85 18.61
CA GLU A 110 14.94 7.24 19.09
C GLU A 110 15.94 8.11 18.33
N GLU A 111 17.18 7.64 18.13
CA GLU A 111 18.23 8.46 17.54
C GLU A 111 18.12 8.52 16.00
N LEU A 112 17.64 7.45 15.36
CA LEU A 112 17.61 7.33 13.90
C LEU A 112 16.19 7.30 13.31
N VAL A 113 15.37 6.31 13.68
CA VAL A 113 14.15 5.99 12.93
C VAL A 113 13.09 7.07 13.08
N LEU A 114 12.73 7.46 14.31
CA LEU A 114 11.72 8.49 14.55
C LEU A 114 12.14 9.84 13.98
N ASN A 115 13.40 10.22 14.19
CA ASN A 115 14.01 11.41 13.60
C ASN A 115 13.92 11.43 12.06
N HIS A 116 14.15 10.28 11.42
CA HIS A 116 14.04 10.17 9.97
C HIS A 116 12.58 10.23 9.50
N ILE A 117 11.66 9.53 10.17
CA ILE A 117 10.21 9.53 9.84
C ILE A 117 9.66 10.95 9.92
N LEU A 118 9.94 11.68 11.00
CA LEU A 118 9.54 13.06 11.20
C LEU A 118 9.88 13.97 10.03
N LYS A 119 11.12 13.85 9.51
CA LYS A 119 11.63 14.71 8.44
C LYS A 119 11.10 14.35 7.05
N THR A 120 10.60 13.12 6.86
CA THR A 120 10.44 12.54 5.51
C THR A 120 9.08 11.95 5.22
N SER A 121 8.28 11.72 6.26
CA SER A 121 7.10 10.86 6.18
C SER A 121 5.82 11.54 6.65
N PHE A 122 5.82 12.82 7.04
CA PHE A 122 4.60 13.56 7.34
C PHE A 122 4.14 14.36 6.13
N ASN A 123 2.88 14.19 5.74
CA ASN A 123 2.25 14.92 4.65
C ASN A 123 1.42 16.07 5.22
N SER A 124 1.59 17.28 4.69
CA SER A 124 0.73 18.42 5.05
C SER A 124 -0.62 18.32 4.34
N SER A 125 -1.68 18.72 5.01
CA SER A 125 -3.02 18.89 4.44
C SER A 125 -3.07 19.92 3.30
N ASP A 126 -2.09 20.83 3.21
CA ASP A 126 -2.00 21.81 2.11
C ASP A 126 -1.36 21.22 0.84
N ASP A 127 -0.57 20.16 1.01
CA ASP A 127 0.14 19.44 -0.05
C ASP A 127 -0.71 18.26 -0.58
N ILE A 128 -2.03 18.44 -0.68
CA ILE A 128 -2.93 17.40 -1.21
C ILE A 128 -2.42 16.98 -2.59
N ASN A 129 -1.86 15.77 -2.64
CA ASN A 129 -1.39 15.21 -3.88
C ASN A 129 -2.62 14.95 -4.76
N GLN A 130 -2.79 15.69 -5.85
CA GLN A 130 -3.92 15.48 -6.76
C GLN A 130 -3.78 14.21 -7.61
N ASN A 131 -2.67 13.47 -7.47
CA ASN A 131 -2.47 12.21 -8.16
C ASN A 131 -3.38 11.12 -7.55
N TYR A 132 -4.45 10.78 -8.29
CA TYR A 132 -5.38 9.70 -7.95
C TYR A 132 -4.67 8.39 -7.56
N TYR A 133 -3.66 7.96 -8.32
CA TYR A 133 -2.99 6.67 -8.07
C TYR A 133 -2.22 6.69 -6.74
N TRP A 134 -1.59 7.82 -6.41
CA TRP A 134 -0.88 7.99 -5.16
C TRP A 134 -1.83 7.99 -3.97
N ASN A 135 -2.95 8.71 -4.05
CA ASN A 135 -3.95 8.75 -2.99
C ASN A 135 -4.62 7.39 -2.81
N PHE A 136 -4.96 6.69 -3.90
CA PHE A 136 -5.56 5.37 -3.81
C PHE A 136 -4.58 4.36 -3.19
N ALA A 137 -3.31 4.37 -3.62
CA ALA A 137 -2.27 3.57 -2.99
C ALA A 137 -2.10 3.91 -1.50
N SER A 138 -2.23 5.19 -1.13
CA SER A 138 -2.14 5.63 0.26
C SER A 138 -3.33 5.13 1.08
N LEU A 139 -4.54 5.14 0.54
CA LEU A 139 -5.73 4.58 1.16
C LEU A 139 -5.61 3.06 1.33
N CYS A 140 -5.09 2.32 0.33
CA CYS A 140 -4.81 0.88 0.47
C CYS A 140 -3.78 0.58 1.56
N ALA A 141 -2.70 1.38 1.62
CA ALA A 141 -1.67 1.23 2.63
C ALA A 141 -2.24 1.52 4.02
N LEU A 142 -3.03 2.59 4.18
CA LEU A 142 -3.70 2.95 5.43
C LEU A 142 -4.63 1.82 5.90
N THR A 143 -5.49 1.36 5.01
CA THR A 143 -6.39 0.21 5.27
C THR A 143 -5.61 -1.02 5.73
N SER A 144 -4.43 -1.26 5.15
CA SER A 144 -3.56 -2.37 5.55
C SER A 144 -2.86 -2.17 6.89
N LYS A 145 -2.57 -0.92 7.29
CA LYS A 145 -1.96 -0.58 8.58
C LYS A 145 -2.95 -0.68 9.73
N PHE A 146 -4.22 -0.39 9.45
CA PHE A 146 -5.35 -0.48 10.38
C PHE A 146 -6.13 -1.79 10.25
N GLU A 147 -5.62 -2.81 9.54
CA GLU A 147 -6.36 -4.07 9.36
C GLU A 147 -6.66 -4.72 10.70
N TYR A 148 -5.63 -4.93 11.53
CA TYR A 148 -5.75 -5.54 12.85
C TYR A 148 -5.41 -4.51 13.93
N ASP A 149 -6.03 -4.68 15.10
CA ASP A 149 -5.61 -4.00 16.32
C ASP A 149 -4.80 -4.97 17.19
N ILE A 150 -3.48 -4.76 17.26
CA ILE A 150 -2.60 -5.63 18.04
C ILE A 150 -2.78 -5.44 19.55
N ASN A 151 -3.37 -4.32 19.96
CA ASN A 151 -3.57 -3.98 21.37
C ASN A 151 -4.78 -4.73 21.95
N PHE A 152 -5.59 -5.37 21.09
CA PHE A 152 -6.79 -6.08 21.49
C PHE A 152 -6.76 -7.54 21.01
N LYS A 153 -6.20 -8.43 21.85
CA LYS A 153 -6.08 -9.88 21.59
C LYS A 153 -7.12 -10.67 22.37
N ASN A 154 -7.77 -11.64 21.71
CA ASN A 154 -8.51 -12.68 22.42
C ASN A 154 -7.50 -13.69 23.01
N GLU A 155 -7.26 -13.63 24.31
CA GLU A 155 -6.32 -14.54 24.98
C GLU A 155 -6.72 -16.01 24.86
N LYS A 156 -8.03 -16.32 24.84
CA LYS A 156 -8.54 -17.70 24.74
C LYS A 156 -8.32 -18.32 23.37
N GLU A 157 -8.45 -17.51 22.31
CA GLU A 157 -8.34 -17.98 20.91
C GLU A 157 -6.99 -17.67 20.27
N SER A 158 -6.11 -16.95 20.97
CA SER A 158 -4.86 -16.40 20.42
C SER A 158 -5.06 -15.66 19.09
N LYS A 159 -6.23 -15.02 18.93
CA LYS A 159 -6.67 -14.35 17.70
C LYS A 159 -6.71 -12.84 17.89
N TYR A 160 -6.26 -12.12 16.87
CA TYR A 160 -6.39 -10.66 16.78
C TYR A 160 -7.62 -10.30 15.95
N TYR A 161 -8.33 -9.27 16.40
CA TYR A 161 -9.50 -8.77 15.69
C TYR A 161 -9.12 -7.63 14.76
N TYR A 162 -9.98 -7.40 13.77
CA TYR A 162 -9.90 -6.21 12.95
C TYR A 162 -10.11 -4.96 13.80
N SER A 163 -9.38 -3.90 13.48
CA SER A 163 -9.56 -2.62 14.17
C SER A 163 -10.93 -2.01 13.86
N ILE A 164 -11.40 -1.13 14.74
CA ILE A 164 -12.66 -0.39 14.57
C ILE A 164 -12.67 0.46 13.30
N VAL A 165 -11.49 0.88 12.84
CA VAL A 165 -11.32 1.75 11.66
C VAL A 165 -11.41 0.94 10.36
N TYR A 166 -11.09 -0.36 10.39
CA TYR A 166 -10.94 -1.17 9.20
C TYR A 166 -12.21 -1.23 8.32
N PRO A 167 -13.43 -1.45 8.84
CA PRO A 167 -14.64 -1.47 8.01
C PRO A 167 -14.88 -0.15 7.26
N PHE A 168 -14.60 0.99 7.91
CA PHE A 168 -14.72 2.31 7.29
C PHE A 168 -13.74 2.48 6.12
N LEU A 169 -12.46 2.15 6.32
CA LEU A 169 -11.43 2.26 5.28
C LEU A 169 -11.68 1.30 4.11
N VAL A 170 -12.13 0.07 4.40
CA VAL A 170 -12.54 -0.90 3.37
C VAL A 170 -13.72 -0.35 2.57
N THR A 171 -14.69 0.30 3.22
CA THR A 171 -15.81 0.96 2.54
C THR A 171 -15.32 2.04 1.58
N MET A 172 -14.43 2.94 2.04
CA MET A 172 -13.84 3.98 1.19
C MET A 172 -13.14 3.42 -0.06
N LEU A 173 -12.43 2.29 0.08
CA LEU A 173 -11.74 1.62 -1.03
C LEU A 173 -12.71 1.01 -2.04
N ILE A 174 -13.73 0.30 -1.55
CA ILE A 174 -14.71 -0.42 -2.39
C ILE A 174 -15.48 0.55 -3.26
N ILE A 175 -15.96 1.65 -2.67
CA ILE A 175 -16.72 2.68 -3.39
C ILE A 175 -15.81 3.63 -4.16
N ASP A 176 -14.50 3.65 -3.85
CA ASP A 176 -13.49 4.52 -4.44
C ASP A 176 -13.86 6.00 -4.32
N VAL A 177 -13.79 6.51 -3.09
CA VAL A 177 -14.06 7.91 -2.72
C VAL A 177 -13.24 8.93 -3.50
N LEU A 178 -12.14 8.50 -4.13
CA LEU A 178 -11.25 9.34 -4.94
C LEU A 178 -11.73 9.50 -6.38
N LYS A 179 -12.77 8.76 -6.78
CA LYS A 179 -13.40 8.87 -8.10
C LYS A 179 -14.93 8.97 -7.97
N PRO A 180 -15.46 10.15 -7.56
CA PRO A 180 -16.89 10.36 -7.31
C PRO A 180 -17.82 10.01 -8.47
N SER A 181 -17.33 10.07 -9.72
CA SER A 181 -18.10 9.67 -10.91
C SER A 181 -18.53 8.21 -10.90
N ASP A 182 -17.80 7.33 -10.21
CA ASP A 182 -17.99 5.88 -10.24
C ASP A 182 -18.60 5.34 -8.93
N MET A 183 -18.73 6.17 -7.89
CA MET A 183 -19.11 5.73 -6.54
C MET A 183 -20.48 5.06 -6.52
N VAL A 184 -21.48 5.70 -7.14
CA VAL A 184 -22.86 5.17 -7.22
C VAL A 184 -22.89 3.77 -7.85
N ASP A 185 -22.19 3.60 -8.98
CA ASP A 185 -22.14 2.31 -9.68
C ASP A 185 -21.44 1.23 -8.85
N LYS A 186 -20.38 1.60 -8.12
CA LYS A 186 -19.67 0.67 -7.23
C LYS A 186 -20.54 0.26 -6.05
N ILE A 187 -21.24 1.21 -5.43
CA ILE A 187 -22.17 0.94 -4.33
C ILE A 187 -23.25 -0.05 -4.79
N LYS A 188 -23.90 0.24 -5.92
CA LYS A 188 -24.96 -0.62 -6.49
C LYS A 188 -24.49 -2.01 -6.88
N LYS A 189 -23.21 -2.18 -7.24
CA LYS A 189 -22.62 -3.49 -7.56
C LYS A 189 -22.23 -4.30 -6.33
N VAL A 190 -21.78 -3.64 -5.26
CA VAL A 190 -21.26 -4.32 -4.05
C VAL A 190 -22.36 -4.58 -3.04
N PHE A 191 -23.14 -3.56 -2.69
CA PHE A 191 -24.14 -3.62 -1.60
C PHE A 191 -25.51 -4.10 -2.12
N THR A 192 -25.50 -5.17 -2.90
CA THR A 192 -26.74 -5.81 -3.38
C THR A 192 -27.33 -6.72 -2.31
N ARG A 193 -28.65 -6.93 -2.33
CA ARG A 193 -29.32 -7.91 -1.46
C ARG A 193 -28.68 -9.30 -1.56
N LYS A 194 -28.27 -9.71 -2.77
CA LYS A 194 -27.59 -10.99 -3.02
C LYS A 194 -26.27 -11.08 -2.26
N ASN A 195 -25.39 -10.10 -2.43
CA ASN A 195 -24.07 -10.07 -1.81
C ASN A 195 -24.16 -10.01 -0.28
N ILE A 196 -25.07 -9.18 0.24
CA ILE A 196 -25.31 -9.04 1.69
C ILE A 196 -25.84 -10.37 2.26
N SER A 197 -26.80 -11.01 1.57
CA SER A 197 -27.34 -12.31 1.99
C SER A 197 -26.28 -13.41 1.95
N GLU A 198 -25.42 -13.44 0.94
CA GLU A 198 -24.33 -14.40 0.84
C GLU A 198 -23.31 -14.22 1.97
N ALA A 199 -22.91 -12.98 2.26
CA ALA A 199 -22.05 -12.67 3.39
C ALA A 199 -22.70 -13.08 4.73
N TYR A 200 -24.01 -12.82 4.87
CA TYR A 200 -24.78 -13.16 6.05
C TYR A 200 -24.92 -14.68 6.27
N LYS A 201 -24.84 -15.50 5.22
CA LYS A 201 -24.94 -16.97 5.33
C LYS A 201 -23.60 -17.66 5.60
N ARG A 202 -22.47 -17.05 5.20
CA ARG A 202 -21.15 -17.71 5.22
C ARG A 202 -20.28 -17.42 6.44
N GLY A 203 -20.51 -16.33 7.15
CA GLY A 203 -19.71 -16.00 8.34
C GLY A 203 -20.29 -16.56 9.64
N ARG A 204 -19.69 -16.21 10.78
CA ARG A 204 -20.21 -16.54 12.11
C ARG A 204 -21.64 -16.02 12.33
N GLU A 205 -22.42 -16.67 13.17
CA GLU A 205 -23.73 -16.15 13.55
C GLU A 205 -23.60 -14.80 14.29
N LEU A 206 -24.59 -13.94 14.05
CA LEU A 206 -24.73 -12.68 14.78
C LEU A 206 -25.43 -12.95 16.12
N THR A 207 -24.93 -12.33 17.18
CA THR A 207 -25.60 -12.31 18.47
C THR A 207 -26.92 -11.53 18.40
N SER A 208 -27.76 -11.65 19.42
CA SER A 208 -29.02 -10.88 19.48
C SER A 208 -28.77 -9.36 19.47
N GLU A 209 -27.76 -8.89 20.22
CA GLU A 209 -27.35 -7.48 20.25
C GLU A 209 -26.90 -6.98 18.88
N GLU A 210 -26.14 -7.81 18.15
CA GLU A 210 -25.68 -7.49 16.79
C GLU A 210 -26.83 -7.39 15.79
N LYS A 211 -27.84 -8.27 15.94
CA LYS A 211 -29.05 -8.22 15.10
C LYS A 211 -29.86 -6.96 15.38
N GLU A 212 -30.05 -6.61 16.65
CA GLU A 212 -30.76 -5.40 17.06
C GLU A 212 -30.07 -4.13 16.53
N TRP A 213 -28.74 -4.07 16.65
CA TRP A 213 -27.95 -2.95 16.13
C TRP A 213 -28.04 -2.80 14.60
N LEU A 214 -28.09 -3.90 13.85
CA LEU A 214 -28.22 -3.86 12.39
C LEU A 214 -29.65 -3.64 11.89
N GLU A 215 -30.66 -3.90 12.71
CA GLU A 215 -32.07 -3.91 12.27
C GLU A 215 -32.47 -2.61 11.55
N PRO A 216 -32.14 -1.39 12.04
CA PRO A 216 -32.46 -0.15 11.33
C PRO A 216 -31.83 -0.09 9.94
N THR A 217 -30.57 -0.54 9.82
CA THR A 217 -29.84 -0.56 8.55
C THR A 217 -30.44 -1.58 7.59
N ILE A 218 -30.88 -2.73 8.08
CA ILE A 218 -31.53 -3.78 7.27
C ILE A 218 -32.90 -3.32 6.78
N GLN A 219 -33.69 -2.65 7.63
CA GLN A 219 -35.00 -2.11 7.24
C GLN A 219 -34.85 -1.04 6.15
N PHE A 220 -33.91 -0.12 6.34
CA PHE A 220 -33.53 0.87 5.36
C PHE A 220 -33.13 0.24 4.00
N LEU A 221 -32.35 -0.86 4.00
CA LEU A 221 -31.99 -1.60 2.78
C LEU A 221 -33.16 -2.33 2.09
N LYS A 222 -34.23 -2.64 2.83
CA LYS A 222 -35.44 -3.24 2.25
C LYS A 222 -36.27 -2.18 1.51
N ASN A 223 -36.24 -0.93 1.94
CA ASN A 223 -36.89 0.19 1.25
C ASN A 223 -36.02 0.70 0.09
N GLU A 224 -36.36 0.33 -1.14
CA GLU A 224 -35.56 0.69 -2.32
C GLU A 224 -35.53 2.20 -2.59
N ASP A 225 -36.60 2.93 -2.27
CA ASP A 225 -36.67 4.38 -2.48
C ASP A 225 -35.75 5.11 -1.51
N GLU A 226 -35.78 4.74 -0.22
CA GLU A 226 -34.86 5.28 0.79
C GLU A 226 -33.40 4.94 0.48
N PHE A 227 -33.12 3.69 0.10
CA PHE A 227 -31.76 3.28 -0.25
C PHE A 227 -31.25 4.04 -1.50
N ASN A 228 -32.09 4.20 -2.52
CA ASN A 228 -31.75 5.00 -3.69
C ASN A 228 -31.53 6.48 -3.32
N ALA A 229 -32.38 7.07 -2.49
CA ALA A 229 -32.23 8.44 -2.02
C ALA A 229 -30.92 8.65 -1.25
N PHE A 230 -30.53 7.70 -0.39
CA PHE A 230 -29.24 7.70 0.27
C PHE A 230 -28.07 7.60 -0.72
N ILE A 231 -28.16 6.71 -1.71
CA ILE A 231 -27.12 6.55 -2.74
C ILE A 231 -26.92 7.86 -3.53
N LEU A 232 -27.97 8.68 -3.71
CA LEU A 232 -27.86 9.97 -4.39
C LEU A 232 -26.88 10.93 -3.70
N ASN A 233 -26.62 10.78 -2.39
CA ASN A 233 -25.58 11.57 -1.72
C ASN A 233 -24.17 11.32 -2.28
N PHE A 234 -23.93 10.14 -2.84
CA PHE A 234 -22.66 9.76 -3.48
C PHE A 234 -22.56 10.17 -4.95
N LYS A 235 -23.61 10.77 -5.52
CA LYS A 235 -23.53 11.37 -6.86
C LYS A 235 -22.52 12.52 -6.81
N LYS A 236 -21.60 12.59 -7.78
CA LYS A 236 -20.55 13.60 -7.88
C LYS A 236 -21.01 15.02 -7.50
N ASP A 237 -22.11 15.49 -8.10
CA ASP A 237 -22.61 16.86 -7.88
C ASP A 237 -23.05 17.14 -6.44
N ASN A 238 -23.49 16.10 -5.72
CA ASN A 238 -23.87 16.19 -4.31
C ASN A 238 -22.64 16.02 -3.41
N TRP A 239 -21.82 15.02 -3.73
CA TRP A 239 -20.57 14.71 -3.03
C TRP A 239 -19.63 15.91 -2.97
N GLU A 240 -19.52 16.67 -4.06
CA GLU A 240 -18.60 17.80 -4.12
C GLU A 240 -19.05 19.00 -3.26
N LYS A 241 -20.34 19.11 -2.95
CA LYS A 241 -20.94 20.21 -2.19
C LYS A 241 -20.90 20.04 -0.67
N ILE A 242 -20.87 18.80 -0.20
CA ILE A 242 -20.86 18.48 1.23
C ILE A 242 -19.43 18.54 1.81
N ASP A 243 -19.33 18.81 3.10
CA ASP A 243 -18.04 18.91 3.80
C ASP A 243 -17.47 17.53 4.20
N VAL A 244 -16.23 17.51 4.70
CA VAL A 244 -15.54 16.27 5.11
C VAL A 244 -16.29 15.53 6.22
N LYS A 245 -16.92 16.24 7.17
CA LYS A 245 -17.65 15.64 8.29
C LYS A 245 -18.94 14.97 7.83
N GLN A 246 -19.67 15.60 6.91
CA GLN A 246 -20.84 15.02 6.27
C GLN A 246 -20.47 13.81 5.42
N LYS A 247 -19.38 13.89 4.64
CA LYS A 247 -18.85 12.74 3.89
C LYS A 247 -18.52 11.56 4.80
N PHE A 248 -17.86 11.83 5.93
CA PHE A 248 -17.56 10.82 6.94
C PHE A 248 -18.84 10.12 7.43
N LYS A 249 -19.86 10.88 7.85
CA LYS A 249 -21.12 10.32 8.34
C LYS A 249 -21.79 9.40 7.32
N ILE A 250 -21.88 9.84 6.07
CA ILE A 250 -22.54 9.07 5.00
C ILE A 250 -21.75 7.79 4.67
N ILE A 251 -20.41 7.84 4.69
CA ILE A 251 -19.56 6.64 4.52
C ILE A 251 -19.70 5.72 5.73
N HIS A 252 -19.77 6.26 6.94
CA HIS A 252 -19.92 5.49 8.17
C HIS A 252 -21.22 4.67 8.16
N GLU A 253 -22.35 5.25 7.74
CA GLU A 253 -23.60 4.49 7.57
C GLU A 253 -23.44 3.31 6.61
N LEU A 254 -22.78 3.52 5.47
CA LEU A 254 -22.50 2.44 4.53
C LEU A 254 -21.53 1.40 5.12
N SER A 255 -20.59 1.83 5.96
CA SER A 255 -19.63 0.95 6.64
C SER A 255 -20.28 0.00 7.65
N LYS A 256 -21.45 0.36 8.22
CA LYS A 256 -22.25 -0.56 9.05
C LYS A 256 -22.61 -1.82 8.27
N ILE A 257 -22.92 -1.70 6.98
CA ILE A 257 -23.15 -2.84 6.10
C ILE A 257 -21.85 -3.57 5.78
N THR A 258 -20.74 -2.84 5.60
CA THR A 258 -19.40 -3.43 5.40
C THR A 258 -19.00 -4.37 6.54
N THR A 259 -19.42 -4.10 7.79
CA THR A 259 -19.14 -5.00 8.92
C THR A 259 -19.69 -6.41 8.73
N ILE A 260 -20.83 -6.57 8.05
CA ILE A 260 -21.42 -7.89 7.74
C ILE A 260 -20.44 -8.72 6.91
N PHE A 261 -19.76 -8.10 5.94
CA PHE A 261 -18.79 -8.78 5.10
C PHE A 261 -17.49 -9.16 5.84
N LEU A 262 -17.20 -8.52 6.97
CA LEU A 262 -15.95 -8.66 7.72
C LEU A 262 -16.13 -9.35 9.09
N ARG A 263 -17.36 -9.76 9.43
CA ARG A 263 -17.78 -10.18 10.78
C ARG A 263 -16.97 -11.32 11.40
N ASP A 264 -16.35 -12.17 10.57
CA ASP A 264 -15.58 -13.33 11.04
C ASP A 264 -14.32 -12.94 11.82
N ASN A 265 -13.81 -11.73 11.57
CA ASN A 265 -12.62 -11.20 12.22
C ASN A 265 -12.92 -9.94 13.04
N LEU A 266 -14.18 -9.57 13.20
CA LEU A 266 -14.63 -8.54 14.13
C LEU A 266 -15.05 -9.18 15.45
N LYS A 267 -14.61 -8.57 16.57
CA LYS A 267 -15.06 -8.98 17.91
C LYS A 267 -16.59 -8.91 18.02
N ASN A 268 -17.14 -7.80 17.54
CA ASN A 268 -18.57 -7.52 17.40
C ASN A 268 -18.75 -6.64 16.16
N ILE A 269 -19.82 -6.79 15.40
CA ILE A 269 -20.11 -5.89 14.26
C ILE A 269 -20.49 -4.47 14.69
N SER A 270 -21.02 -4.28 15.90
CA SER A 270 -21.32 -2.97 16.48
C SER A 270 -20.08 -2.20 16.96
N VAL A 271 -18.87 -2.75 16.74
CA VAL A 271 -17.61 -2.15 17.19
C VAL A 271 -17.36 -0.75 16.63
N ILE A 272 -18.00 -0.40 15.51
CA ILE A 272 -17.89 0.94 14.91
C ILE A 272 -18.90 1.95 15.50
N SER A 273 -19.82 1.49 16.36
CA SER A 273 -20.81 2.27 17.12
C SER A 273 -21.37 3.47 16.33
N GLU A 274 -21.43 4.65 16.94
CA GLU A 274 -21.79 5.95 16.34
C GLU A 274 -20.67 6.57 15.49
N GLY A 275 -19.45 6.02 15.55
CA GLY A 275 -18.34 6.42 14.69
C GLY A 275 -17.38 7.46 15.24
N ASP A 276 -17.58 8.01 16.44
CA ASP A 276 -16.68 9.03 17.02
C ASP A 276 -15.25 8.51 17.19
N ASP A 277 -15.05 7.30 17.75
CA ASP A 277 -13.72 6.69 17.87
C ASP A 277 -13.07 6.43 16.50
N VAL A 278 -13.88 6.03 15.51
CA VAL A 278 -13.40 5.88 14.14
C VAL A 278 -12.96 7.22 13.59
N TYR A 279 -13.74 8.29 13.82
CA TYR A 279 -13.42 9.64 13.36
C TYR A 279 -12.11 10.13 13.95
N GLU A 280 -11.92 10.03 15.27
CA GLU A 280 -10.71 10.50 15.98
C GLU A 280 -9.45 9.73 15.56
N ALA A 281 -9.55 8.40 15.42
CA ALA A 281 -8.43 7.55 15.05
C ALA A 281 -7.88 7.81 13.63
N ILE A 282 -8.69 8.38 12.71
CA ILE A 282 -8.26 8.72 11.35
C ILE A 282 -8.47 10.19 10.96
N TYR A 283 -8.77 11.05 11.93
CA TYR A 283 -9.11 12.45 11.72
C TYR A 283 -8.13 13.18 10.79
N THR A 284 -6.83 12.99 10.99
CA THR A 284 -5.78 13.67 10.22
C THR A 284 -5.67 13.19 8.76
N TYR A 285 -6.24 12.03 8.44
CA TYR A 285 -6.26 11.46 7.09
C TYR A 285 -7.53 11.81 6.31
N LEU A 286 -8.64 12.15 6.98
CA LEU A 286 -9.91 12.42 6.30
C LEU A 286 -9.77 13.51 5.22
N PRO A 287 -9.09 14.65 5.46
CA PRO A 287 -8.97 15.67 4.43
C PRO A 287 -8.16 15.22 3.21
N LEU A 288 -7.20 14.29 3.38
CA LEU A 288 -6.39 13.77 2.28
C LEU A 288 -7.23 13.01 1.25
N PHE A 289 -8.33 12.38 1.69
CA PHE A 289 -9.15 11.51 0.83
C PHE A 289 -10.54 12.07 0.54
N LEU A 290 -11.11 12.87 1.44
CA LEU A 290 -12.51 13.31 1.36
C LEU A 290 -12.66 14.77 0.94
N SER A 291 -11.61 15.58 0.88
CA SER A 291 -11.73 16.99 0.49
C SER A 291 -11.96 17.14 -1.01
N SER A 292 -12.96 17.92 -1.42
CA SER A 292 -13.17 18.28 -2.83
C SER A 292 -12.23 19.41 -3.27
N ASN A 293 -11.78 20.25 -2.33
CA ASN A 293 -10.95 21.42 -2.60
C ASN A 293 -10.01 21.71 -1.42
N LYS A 294 -9.11 22.68 -1.60
CA LYS A 294 -8.12 23.06 -0.58
C LYS A 294 -8.75 23.64 0.70
N GLU A 295 -9.87 24.33 0.60
CA GLU A 295 -10.53 24.94 1.77
C GLU A 295 -11.17 23.87 2.66
N GLN A 296 -11.86 22.89 2.06
CA GLN A 296 -12.32 21.68 2.74
C GLN A 296 -11.17 20.83 3.29
N GLY A 297 -9.98 20.94 2.68
CA GLY A 297 -8.75 20.31 3.12
C GLY A 297 -8.21 20.81 4.45
N LYS A 298 -8.68 21.96 4.93
CA LYS A 298 -8.25 22.55 6.21
C LYS A 298 -9.05 21.97 7.36
N ILE A 299 -8.35 21.52 8.38
CA ILE A 299 -8.93 21.12 9.66
C ILE A 299 -8.99 22.33 10.59
N ASN A 300 -10.03 22.43 11.42
CA ASN A 300 -10.08 23.40 12.51
C ASN A 300 -9.19 22.93 13.67
N ILE A 301 -8.03 23.57 13.84
CA ILE A 301 -6.98 23.17 14.78
C ILE A 301 -7.26 23.69 16.20
N LYS A 302 -8.38 24.41 16.44
CA LYS A 302 -8.74 24.89 17.80
C LYS A 302 -8.91 23.79 18.85
N THR A 303 -8.97 22.51 18.46
CA THR A 303 -9.01 21.36 19.37
C THR A 303 -7.62 20.81 19.74
N PHE A 304 -6.54 21.29 19.12
CA PHE A 304 -5.16 20.90 19.43
C PHE A 304 -4.38 22.12 19.92
N GLU A 305 -3.87 22.09 21.15
CA GLU A 305 -3.05 23.17 21.69
C GLU A 305 -1.71 23.25 20.94
N GLY A 306 -1.51 24.27 20.10
CA GLY A 306 -0.22 24.53 19.46
C GLY A 306 -0.25 25.41 18.19
N PRO A 307 0.89 26.01 17.80
CA PRO A 307 0.98 26.90 16.64
C PRO A 307 1.24 26.10 15.35
N LEU A 308 0.26 25.33 14.88
CA LEU A 308 0.27 24.78 13.53
C LEU A 308 -0.99 25.22 12.81
N LYS A 309 -0.84 25.92 11.68
CA LYS A 309 -1.96 26.31 10.80
C LYS A 309 -2.40 25.16 9.89
N ASN A 310 -1.60 24.08 9.81
CA ASN A 310 -1.76 22.96 8.89
C ASN A 310 -1.72 21.64 9.66
N VAL A 311 -2.57 20.70 9.26
CA VAL A 311 -2.54 19.35 9.83
C VAL A 311 -1.55 18.50 9.05
N HIS A 312 -0.72 17.77 9.78
CA HIS A 312 0.18 16.79 9.22
C HIS A 312 -0.35 15.39 9.55
N SER A 313 -0.24 14.45 8.61
CA SER A 313 -0.50 13.03 8.87
C SER A 313 0.72 12.21 8.46
N ILE A 314 1.01 11.14 9.20
CA ILE A 314 2.04 10.21 8.76
C ILE A 314 1.59 9.55 7.45
N SER A 315 2.44 9.60 6.43
CA SER A 315 2.25 8.94 5.15
C SER A 315 1.90 7.47 5.39
N PRO A 316 0.78 6.95 4.88
CA PRO A 316 0.46 5.54 5.02
C PRO A 316 1.50 4.64 4.33
N ILE A 317 2.18 5.20 3.32
CA ILE A 317 3.20 4.53 2.51
C ILE A 317 4.59 4.82 3.09
N ASN A 318 5.29 3.76 3.52
CA ASN A 318 6.72 3.85 3.83
C ASN A 318 7.52 4.09 2.53
N GLN A 319 8.14 5.26 2.45
CA GLN A 319 8.94 5.68 1.29
C GLN A 319 10.45 5.53 1.51
N LYS A 320 10.91 5.04 2.68
CA LYS A 320 12.34 4.92 3.02
C LYS A 320 13.19 4.45 1.84
N ASP A 321 12.87 3.29 1.31
CA ASP A 321 13.70 2.63 0.28
C ASP A 321 13.50 3.18 -1.14
N PHE A 322 12.33 3.77 -1.41
CA PHE A 322 11.89 4.16 -2.75
C PHE A 322 11.22 5.53 -2.70
N ASN A 323 12.02 6.55 -2.35
CA ASN A 323 11.60 7.94 -2.26
C ASN A 323 11.91 8.66 -3.59
N PRO A 324 10.90 9.09 -4.38
CA PRO A 324 11.12 9.74 -5.68
C PRO A 324 11.93 11.04 -5.58
N ILE A 325 11.71 11.85 -4.54
CA ILE A 325 12.43 13.11 -4.33
C ILE A 325 13.93 12.82 -4.17
N TRP A 326 14.26 11.80 -3.41
CA TRP A 326 15.65 11.44 -3.16
C TRP A 326 16.29 10.75 -4.34
N THR A 327 15.54 9.91 -5.06
CA THR A 327 15.99 9.38 -6.37
C THR A 327 16.37 10.52 -7.29
N LEU A 328 15.57 11.58 -7.38
CA LEU A 328 15.87 12.76 -8.19
C LEU A 328 17.09 13.55 -7.67
N LYS A 329 17.23 13.69 -6.34
CA LYS A 329 18.44 14.28 -5.73
C LYS A 329 19.69 13.48 -6.11
N HIS A 330 19.59 12.16 -6.09
CA HIS A 330 20.67 11.24 -6.46
C HIS A 330 21.03 11.31 -7.93
N SER A 331 20.03 11.24 -8.81
CA SER A 331 20.23 11.28 -10.25
C SER A 331 20.92 12.57 -10.69
N LYS A 332 20.64 13.70 -10.03
CA LYS A 332 21.27 15.00 -10.37
C LYS A 332 22.77 15.07 -10.02
N LYS A 333 23.25 14.23 -9.10
CA LYS A 333 24.64 14.24 -8.60
C LYS A 333 25.67 13.74 -9.62
N PHE A 334 25.29 12.76 -10.45
CA PHE A 334 26.24 12.06 -11.34
C PHE A 334 26.09 12.51 -12.79
N LYS A 335 27.20 12.91 -13.42
CA LYS A 335 27.22 13.36 -14.83
C LYS A 335 26.67 12.30 -15.80
N GLU A 336 26.94 11.03 -15.55
CA GLU A 336 26.49 9.93 -16.41
C GLU A 336 24.98 9.70 -16.33
N PHE A 337 24.36 9.96 -15.17
CA PHE A 337 22.91 9.89 -15.03
C PHE A 337 22.21 10.96 -15.87
N LYS A 338 22.84 12.13 -16.07
CA LYS A 338 22.32 13.15 -16.99
C LYS A 338 22.22 12.67 -18.45
N LYS A 339 22.93 11.60 -18.82
CA LYS A 339 22.82 10.97 -20.15
C LYS A 339 21.52 10.16 -20.28
N ILE A 340 20.97 9.66 -19.17
CA ILE A 340 19.68 8.97 -19.14
C ILE A 340 18.57 10.04 -19.14
N LYS A 341 17.94 10.27 -20.29
CA LYS A 341 16.86 11.26 -20.42
C LYS A 341 15.54 10.71 -19.85
N PHE A 342 15.04 11.34 -18.79
CA PHE A 342 13.72 11.08 -18.22
C PHE A 342 13.11 12.37 -17.64
N ARG A 343 11.77 12.41 -17.56
CA ARG A 343 11.02 13.49 -16.90
C ARG A 343 10.72 13.14 -15.45
N SER A 344 10.91 14.10 -14.55
CA SER A 344 10.71 13.91 -13.10
C SER A 344 9.25 13.56 -12.78
N GLU A 345 8.30 14.24 -13.39
CA GLU A 345 6.86 14.06 -13.14
C GLU A 345 6.41 12.64 -13.49
N LYS A 346 6.93 12.10 -14.60
CA LYS A 346 6.67 10.72 -15.03
C LYS A 346 7.29 9.69 -14.07
N LEU A 347 8.36 10.02 -13.32
CA LEU A 347 8.91 9.12 -12.30
C LEU A 347 7.95 9.01 -11.11
N PHE A 348 7.41 10.13 -10.62
CA PHE A 348 6.38 10.13 -9.58
C PHE A 348 5.14 9.35 -10.04
N ASP A 349 4.66 9.62 -11.25
CA ASP A 349 3.49 8.92 -11.81
C ASP A 349 3.73 7.42 -11.97
N PHE A 350 4.93 7.02 -12.41
CA PHE A 350 5.29 5.61 -12.53
C PHE A 350 5.25 4.89 -11.18
N ILE A 351 5.89 5.45 -10.15
CA ILE A 351 5.90 4.86 -8.81
C ILE A 351 4.48 4.80 -8.23
N ALA A 352 3.68 5.86 -8.44
CA ALA A 352 2.29 5.90 -8.02
C ALA A 352 1.47 4.75 -8.63
N ARG A 353 1.58 4.51 -9.95
CA ARG A 353 0.88 3.43 -10.65
C ARG A 353 1.36 2.04 -10.23
N VAL A 354 2.66 1.85 -10.02
CA VAL A 354 3.20 0.58 -9.50
C VAL A 354 2.64 0.29 -8.11
N ARG A 355 2.62 1.28 -7.20
CA ARG A 355 2.04 1.12 -5.86
C ARG A 355 0.53 0.88 -5.92
N TYR A 356 -0.20 1.68 -6.70
CA TYR A 356 -1.64 1.51 -6.92
C TYR A 356 -1.99 0.09 -7.35
N SER A 357 -1.35 -0.39 -8.42
CA SER A 357 -1.66 -1.70 -9.00
C SER A 357 -1.29 -2.86 -8.07
N THR A 358 -0.13 -2.82 -7.43
CA THR A 358 0.31 -3.87 -6.50
C THR A 358 -0.50 -3.87 -5.20
N TYR A 359 -0.81 -2.71 -4.63
CA TYR A 359 -1.63 -2.61 -3.41
C TYR A 359 -3.08 -2.96 -3.66
N TYR A 360 -3.63 -2.65 -4.84
CA TYR A 360 -4.97 -3.10 -5.23
C TYR A 360 -5.08 -4.63 -5.15
N MET A 361 -4.08 -5.34 -5.65
CA MET A 361 -4.03 -6.80 -5.56
C MET A 361 -3.84 -7.31 -4.13
N GLU A 362 -3.08 -6.60 -3.28
CA GLU A 362 -2.96 -6.93 -1.85
C GLU A 362 -4.31 -6.80 -1.12
N ILE A 363 -5.09 -5.75 -1.41
CA ILE A 363 -6.44 -5.57 -0.85
C ILE A 363 -7.40 -6.67 -1.34
N ILE A 364 -7.36 -7.06 -2.62
CA ILE A 364 -8.12 -8.22 -3.11
C ILE A 364 -7.80 -9.45 -2.27
N ASN A 365 -6.52 -9.76 -2.07
CA ASN A 365 -6.11 -10.94 -1.31
C ASN A 365 -6.60 -10.90 0.14
N LYS A 366 -6.57 -9.73 0.80
CA LYS A 366 -7.05 -9.56 2.18
C LYS A 366 -8.56 -9.74 2.28
N THR A 367 -9.30 -9.08 1.40
CA THR A 367 -10.78 -9.14 1.37
C THR A 367 -11.31 -10.49 0.90
N LYS A 368 -10.49 -11.29 0.20
CA LYS A 368 -10.76 -12.70 -0.11
C LYS A 368 -10.67 -13.66 1.08
N ARG A 369 -9.96 -13.31 2.17
CA ARG A 369 -9.75 -14.20 3.34
C ARG A 369 -11.01 -14.47 4.17
N ASN A 370 -12.02 -13.59 4.10
CA ASN A 370 -13.31 -13.74 4.80
C ASN A 370 -14.28 -14.56 3.94
N ASN A 371 -15.55 -14.15 3.83
CA ASN A 371 -16.53 -14.79 2.94
C ASN A 371 -16.24 -14.64 1.42
N GLY A 372 -15.22 -13.86 1.04
CA GLY A 372 -14.75 -13.70 -0.33
C GLY A 372 -15.45 -12.62 -1.16
N VAL A 373 -16.66 -12.20 -0.78
CA VAL A 373 -17.57 -11.39 -1.61
C VAL A 373 -16.96 -10.05 -2.01
N LEU A 374 -16.35 -9.34 -1.06
CA LEU A 374 -15.70 -8.05 -1.33
C LEU A 374 -14.52 -8.19 -2.30
N GLY A 375 -13.74 -9.25 -2.14
CA GLY A 375 -12.62 -9.57 -3.03
C GLY A 375 -13.10 -9.90 -4.45
N ASP A 376 -14.19 -10.65 -4.58
CA ASP A 376 -14.83 -10.95 -5.87
C ASP A 376 -15.31 -9.67 -6.58
N CYS A 377 -15.92 -8.74 -5.85
CA CYS A 377 -16.35 -7.45 -6.39
C CYS A 377 -15.16 -6.63 -6.93
N LEU A 378 -14.06 -6.55 -6.16
CA LEU A 378 -12.85 -5.85 -6.60
C LEU A 378 -12.24 -6.49 -7.85
N ILE A 379 -12.17 -7.83 -7.92
CA ILE A 379 -11.70 -8.52 -9.13
C ILE A 379 -12.60 -8.19 -10.33
N SER A 380 -13.92 -8.19 -10.12
CA SER A 380 -14.91 -7.86 -11.17
C SER A 380 -14.68 -6.47 -11.78
N PHE A 381 -14.38 -5.46 -10.96
CA PHE A 381 -14.07 -4.10 -11.43
C PHE A 381 -12.84 -4.02 -12.35
N LYS A 382 -11.93 -5.00 -12.26
CA LYS A 382 -10.67 -5.06 -13.04
C LYS A 382 -10.52 -6.38 -13.80
N LYS A 383 -11.64 -7.04 -14.11
CA LYS A 383 -11.69 -8.40 -14.70
C LYS A 383 -10.84 -8.54 -15.96
N VAL A 384 -10.92 -7.57 -16.87
CA VAL A 384 -10.13 -7.59 -18.12
C VAL A 384 -8.63 -7.66 -17.86
N GLY A 385 -8.15 -6.93 -16.86
CA GLY A 385 -6.74 -6.91 -16.53
C GLY A 385 -6.31 -8.16 -15.77
N ILE A 386 -6.94 -8.42 -14.63
CA ILE A 386 -6.49 -9.42 -13.66
C ILE A 386 -6.80 -10.86 -14.12
N VAL A 387 -7.98 -11.07 -14.71
CA VAL A 387 -8.47 -12.39 -15.12
C VAL A 387 -8.08 -12.65 -16.57
N GLN A 388 -8.53 -11.80 -17.50
CA GLN A 388 -8.41 -12.09 -18.94
C GLN A 388 -7.02 -11.82 -19.54
N SER A 389 -6.26 -10.88 -18.97
CA SER A 389 -4.94 -10.52 -19.52
C SER A 389 -3.78 -11.14 -18.74
N MET A 390 -3.88 -11.15 -17.41
CA MET A 390 -2.80 -11.63 -16.52
C MET A 390 -3.01 -13.06 -16.01
N HIS A 391 -4.23 -13.61 -16.11
CA HIS A 391 -4.57 -14.97 -15.65
C HIS A 391 -4.23 -15.22 -14.17
N PHE A 392 -4.28 -14.18 -13.32
CA PHE A 392 -4.03 -14.32 -11.88
C PHE A 392 -5.18 -15.05 -11.16
N TYR A 393 -6.39 -14.98 -11.72
CA TYR A 393 -7.56 -15.68 -11.22
C TYR A 393 -8.26 -16.39 -12.37
N ASN A 394 -8.85 -17.54 -12.07
CA ASN A 394 -9.79 -18.24 -12.94
C ASN A 394 -11.21 -17.87 -12.50
N GLN A 395 -12.11 -17.72 -13.47
CA GLN A 395 -13.52 -17.47 -13.18
C GLN A 395 -14.29 -18.79 -13.14
N ASN A 396 -14.89 -19.08 -12.00
CA ASN A 396 -15.81 -20.19 -11.79
C ASN A 396 -17.18 -19.60 -11.42
N GLU A 397 -18.10 -19.56 -12.37
CA GLU A 397 -19.39 -18.84 -12.24
C GLU A 397 -19.20 -17.34 -11.89
N GLU A 398 -19.74 -16.90 -10.75
CA GLU A 398 -19.58 -15.54 -10.21
C GLU A 398 -18.39 -15.40 -9.24
N LYS A 399 -17.64 -16.49 -9.00
CA LYS A 399 -16.49 -16.50 -8.09
C LYS A 399 -15.18 -16.51 -8.86
N PHE A 400 -14.15 -15.97 -8.22
CA PHE A 400 -12.79 -15.95 -8.73
C PHE A 400 -11.84 -16.76 -7.84
N ASP A 401 -11.27 -17.82 -8.40
CA ASP A 401 -10.30 -18.68 -7.73
C ASP A 401 -8.88 -18.30 -8.14
N PHE A 402 -7.99 -18.23 -7.16
CA PHE A 402 -6.61 -17.82 -7.38
C PHE A 402 -5.84 -18.89 -8.17
N ASN A 403 -5.24 -18.52 -9.30
CA ASN A 403 -4.50 -19.46 -10.15
C ASN A 403 -2.99 -19.45 -9.83
N TYR A 404 -2.35 -18.27 -9.87
CA TYR A 404 -0.90 -18.18 -9.76
C TYR A 404 -0.41 -17.03 -8.87
N LYS A 405 0.76 -17.22 -8.23
CA LYS A 405 1.42 -16.25 -7.33
C LYS A 405 1.51 -14.85 -7.94
N ASN A 406 0.57 -13.99 -7.54
CA ASN A 406 0.56 -12.56 -7.79
C ASN A 406 1.87 -11.89 -7.35
N VAL A 407 2.26 -10.83 -8.06
CA VAL A 407 3.42 -10.00 -7.72
C VAL A 407 3.05 -8.96 -6.65
N ARG A 408 3.97 -8.71 -5.71
CA ARG A 408 3.79 -7.74 -4.63
C ARG A 408 4.82 -6.64 -4.74
N PHE A 409 4.48 -5.43 -4.26
CA PHE A 409 5.44 -4.33 -4.20
C PHE A 409 6.70 -4.72 -3.40
N LYS A 410 6.50 -5.48 -2.32
CA LYS A 410 7.59 -5.95 -1.46
C LYS A 410 8.54 -6.95 -2.16
N SER A 411 8.19 -7.51 -3.32
CA SER A 411 9.04 -8.42 -4.09
C SER A 411 10.18 -7.70 -4.84
N ILE A 412 10.08 -6.38 -5.01
CA ILE A 412 11.13 -5.57 -5.62
C ILE A 412 12.36 -5.56 -4.71
N ASN A 413 13.47 -6.12 -5.20
CA ASN A 413 14.75 -6.17 -4.51
C ASN A 413 15.91 -6.01 -5.52
N LEU A 414 15.97 -4.85 -6.18
CA LEU A 414 16.96 -4.58 -7.21
C LEU A 414 18.24 -3.96 -6.62
N ASP A 415 18.89 -4.71 -5.71
CA ASP A 415 20.22 -4.40 -5.20
C ASP A 415 21.31 -4.60 -6.28
N ALA A 416 22.57 -4.22 -6.03
CA ALA A 416 23.63 -4.32 -7.02
C ALA A 416 23.87 -5.77 -7.49
N LYS A 417 23.68 -6.75 -6.60
CA LYS A 417 23.83 -8.18 -6.92
C LYS A 417 22.73 -8.65 -7.86
N ASN A 418 21.48 -8.33 -7.57
CA ASN A 418 20.34 -8.74 -8.40
C ASN A 418 20.27 -7.94 -9.70
N PHE A 419 20.70 -6.68 -9.70
CA PHE A 419 20.86 -5.90 -10.93
C PHE A 419 21.93 -6.51 -11.83
N SER A 420 23.10 -6.88 -11.29
CA SER A 420 24.14 -7.57 -12.06
C SER A 420 23.64 -8.89 -12.64
N LYS A 421 22.90 -9.69 -11.88
CA LYS A 421 22.27 -10.93 -12.39
C LYS A 421 21.34 -10.65 -13.57
N MET A 422 20.55 -9.58 -13.51
CA MET A 422 19.62 -9.20 -14.58
C MET A 422 20.35 -8.77 -15.87
N LEU A 423 21.61 -8.36 -15.79
CA LEU A 423 22.44 -8.05 -16.97
C LEU A 423 23.09 -9.31 -17.59
N ASN A 424 23.21 -10.41 -16.84
CA ASN A 424 23.83 -11.63 -17.34
C ASN A 424 23.03 -12.22 -18.49
N LYS A 425 23.73 -12.85 -19.44
CA LYS A 425 23.07 -13.63 -20.50
C LYS A 425 22.51 -14.90 -19.88
N VAL A 426 21.26 -15.19 -20.19
CA VAL A 426 20.55 -16.42 -19.79
C VAL A 426 19.92 -17.07 -21.02
N ASP A 427 19.60 -18.35 -20.89
CA ASP A 427 18.87 -19.08 -21.92
C ASP A 427 17.41 -18.61 -22.00
N ARG A 428 16.70 -19.02 -23.08
CA ARG A 428 15.38 -18.49 -23.43
C ARG A 428 14.38 -18.69 -22.28
N PHE A 429 13.73 -17.60 -21.86
CA PHE A 429 12.69 -17.56 -20.82
C PHE A 429 13.09 -18.04 -19.41
N GLU A 430 14.33 -18.46 -19.16
CA GLU A 430 14.79 -18.93 -17.85
C GLU A 430 14.55 -17.89 -16.75
N GLU A 431 14.91 -16.63 -17.04
CA GLU A 431 14.69 -15.48 -16.15
C GLU A 431 13.22 -15.16 -15.88
N ILE A 432 12.30 -15.53 -16.79
CA ILE A 432 10.87 -15.30 -16.60
C ILE A 432 10.25 -16.47 -15.82
N ALA A 433 10.72 -17.70 -16.09
CA ALA A 433 10.31 -18.92 -15.41
C ALA A 433 10.70 -18.92 -13.92
N ASP A 434 11.82 -18.29 -13.54
CA ASP A 434 12.11 -18.00 -12.14
C ASP A 434 11.29 -16.79 -11.64
N TYR A 435 10.25 -17.07 -10.85
CA TYR A 435 9.37 -16.08 -10.25
C TYR A 435 10.06 -15.15 -9.25
N ASN A 436 11.27 -15.51 -8.77
CA ASN A 436 12.05 -14.68 -7.85
C ASN A 436 13.09 -13.82 -8.60
N SER A 437 13.28 -14.05 -9.90
CA SER A 437 14.14 -13.22 -10.74
C SER A 437 13.62 -11.78 -10.79
N GLN A 438 14.51 -10.80 -10.67
CA GLN A 438 14.13 -9.40 -10.77
C GLN A 438 13.65 -9.01 -12.19
N MET A 439 14.06 -9.74 -13.23
CA MET A 439 13.51 -9.58 -14.57
C MET A 439 12.03 -10.01 -14.60
N SER A 440 11.71 -11.20 -14.07
CA SER A 440 10.31 -11.68 -13.97
C SER A 440 9.44 -10.72 -13.16
N ILE A 441 9.93 -10.29 -11.99
CA ILE A 441 9.21 -9.36 -11.11
C ILE A 441 8.97 -8.00 -11.80
N MET A 442 9.98 -7.44 -12.47
CA MET A 442 9.85 -6.19 -13.22
C MET A 442 8.77 -6.29 -14.31
N LEU A 443 8.84 -7.33 -15.15
CA LEU A 443 7.92 -7.51 -16.27
C LEU A 443 6.48 -7.73 -15.79
N LYS A 444 6.28 -8.49 -14.71
CA LYS A 444 4.96 -8.67 -14.08
C LYS A 444 4.41 -7.39 -13.49
N ILE A 445 5.23 -6.61 -12.80
CA ILE A 445 4.80 -5.32 -12.23
C ILE A 445 4.38 -4.35 -13.33
N ILE A 446 5.16 -4.25 -14.41
CA ILE A 446 4.83 -3.37 -15.53
C ILE A 446 3.54 -3.86 -16.23
N SER A 447 3.43 -5.16 -16.49
CA SER A 447 2.22 -5.76 -17.07
C SER A 447 0.99 -5.56 -16.19
N LEU A 448 1.14 -5.68 -14.86
CA LEU A 448 0.08 -5.40 -13.89
C LEU A 448 -0.30 -3.91 -13.88
N ALA A 449 0.66 -3.00 -13.92
CA ALA A 449 0.40 -1.57 -13.96
C ALA A 449 -0.36 -1.17 -15.25
N ILE A 450 0.01 -1.75 -16.40
CA ILE A 450 -0.70 -1.54 -17.68
C ILE A 450 -2.14 -2.06 -17.62
N THR A 451 -2.36 -3.25 -17.03
CA THR A 451 -3.64 -3.94 -17.08
C THR A 451 -4.66 -3.45 -16.05
N ILE A 452 -4.21 -3.06 -14.85
CA ILE A 452 -5.05 -2.45 -13.83
C ILE A 452 -5.44 -1.02 -14.21
N ASP A 453 -4.55 -0.32 -14.91
CA ASP A 453 -4.72 1.05 -15.34
C ASP A 453 -4.41 1.23 -16.84
N PRO A 454 -5.43 1.09 -17.70
CA PRO A 454 -5.29 1.23 -19.15
C PRO A 454 -4.79 2.61 -19.63
N LYS A 455 -4.73 3.63 -18.75
CA LYS A 455 -4.14 4.93 -19.09
C LYS A 455 -2.62 4.93 -19.02
N ALA A 456 -2.00 3.92 -18.39
CA ALA A 456 -0.55 3.85 -18.21
C ALA A 456 0.20 3.83 -19.56
N PRO A 457 -0.14 2.99 -20.57
CA PRO A 457 0.53 3.03 -21.87
C PRO A 457 0.57 4.44 -22.48
N LYS A 458 -0.55 5.16 -22.50
CA LYS A 458 -0.63 6.53 -23.02
C LYS A 458 0.28 7.49 -22.25
N ALA A 459 0.32 7.40 -20.92
CA ALA A 459 1.18 8.25 -20.08
C ALA A 459 2.68 8.05 -20.36
N PHE A 460 3.07 6.86 -20.82
CA PHE A 460 4.44 6.50 -21.17
C PHE A 460 4.66 6.36 -22.69
N ASP A 461 3.88 7.10 -23.48
CA ASP A 461 4.04 7.26 -24.93
C ASP A 461 3.95 5.93 -25.69
N TYR A 462 3.15 4.99 -25.16
CA TYR A 462 3.00 3.61 -25.65
C TYR A 462 4.34 2.87 -25.84
N SER A 463 5.36 3.23 -25.04
CA SER A 463 6.70 2.64 -25.09
C SER A 463 6.95 1.78 -23.86
N TRP A 464 7.11 0.47 -24.09
CA TRP A 464 7.52 -0.45 -23.04
C TRP A 464 8.96 -0.18 -22.59
N GLU A 465 9.82 0.31 -23.48
CA GLU A 465 11.20 0.73 -23.20
C GLU A 465 11.21 1.85 -22.15
N ASN A 466 10.34 2.85 -22.30
CA ASN A 466 10.15 3.90 -21.30
C ASN A 466 9.73 3.33 -19.95
N LEU A 467 8.78 2.38 -19.90
CA LEU A 467 8.34 1.76 -18.65
C LEU A 467 9.48 1.01 -17.94
N ILE A 468 10.32 0.29 -18.69
CA ILE A 468 11.51 -0.39 -18.16
C ILE A 468 12.50 0.61 -17.59
N LYS A 469 12.83 1.66 -18.36
CA LYS A 469 13.71 2.75 -17.90
C LYS A 469 13.20 3.37 -16.59
N TYR A 470 11.91 3.69 -16.50
CA TYR A 470 11.33 4.25 -15.27
C TYR A 470 11.36 3.25 -14.11
N TYR A 471 11.21 1.95 -14.36
CA TYR A 471 11.36 0.92 -13.32
C TYR A 471 12.78 0.87 -12.76
N ILE A 472 13.80 0.84 -13.61
CA ILE A 472 15.21 0.81 -13.18
C ILE A 472 15.57 2.10 -12.46
N ILE A 473 15.11 3.26 -12.95
CA ILE A 473 15.32 4.53 -12.25
C ILE A 473 14.59 4.52 -10.91
N ALA A 474 13.35 4.05 -10.80
CA ALA A 474 12.61 4.10 -9.54
C ALA A 474 13.18 3.18 -8.46
N PHE A 475 13.59 1.97 -8.86
CA PHE A 475 13.85 0.88 -7.92
C PHE A 475 15.27 0.33 -7.95
N GLY A 476 16.10 0.81 -8.88
CA GLY A 476 17.47 0.36 -9.07
C GLY A 476 18.37 0.55 -7.86
N PRO A 477 19.58 -0.02 -7.92
CA PRO A 477 20.52 0.09 -6.83
C PRO A 477 21.10 1.51 -6.75
N TYR A 478 21.32 1.98 -5.52
CA TYR A 478 21.89 3.29 -5.24
C TYR A 478 23.11 3.17 -4.33
N LYS A 479 24.18 3.89 -4.68
CA LYS A 479 25.42 3.96 -3.88
C LYS A 479 25.82 5.41 -3.70
N LYS A 480 26.25 5.78 -2.49
CA LYS A 480 26.55 7.18 -2.12
C LYS A 480 27.53 7.88 -3.08
N SER A 481 28.59 7.18 -3.48
CA SER A 481 29.75 7.74 -4.18
C SER A 481 29.83 7.41 -5.66
N MET A 482 28.96 6.53 -6.18
CA MET A 482 29.02 6.11 -7.58
C MET A 482 27.63 5.82 -8.15
N MET A 483 27.51 5.90 -9.47
CA MET A 483 26.34 5.45 -10.19
C MET A 483 26.35 3.91 -10.28
N SER A 484 25.20 3.27 -10.05
CA SER A 484 25.11 1.80 -10.02
C SER A 484 24.70 1.15 -11.34
N PHE A 485 24.25 1.94 -12.32
CA PHE A 485 23.83 1.49 -13.65
C PHE A 485 24.02 2.63 -14.66
N THR A 486 24.07 2.35 -15.95
CA THR A 486 24.33 3.31 -17.03
C THR A 486 23.30 3.19 -18.16
N ASN A 487 23.37 4.08 -19.16
CA ASN A 487 22.52 3.94 -20.34
C ASN A 487 22.77 2.64 -21.11
N LYS A 488 24.02 2.15 -21.14
CA LYS A 488 24.38 0.88 -21.78
C LYS A 488 23.71 -0.31 -21.08
N ASP A 489 23.59 -0.25 -19.75
CA ASP A 489 22.91 -1.30 -18.99
C ASP A 489 21.40 -1.33 -19.31
N LEU A 490 20.78 -0.15 -19.48
CA LEU A 490 19.38 -0.05 -19.94
C LEU A 490 19.21 -0.63 -21.35
N GLU A 491 20.07 -0.26 -22.29
CA GLU A 491 20.07 -0.79 -23.67
C GLU A 491 20.20 -2.33 -23.69
N LEU A 492 21.04 -2.89 -22.81
CA LEU A 492 21.19 -4.34 -22.68
C LEU A 492 19.91 -5.03 -22.18
N ILE A 493 19.25 -4.44 -21.18
CA ILE A 493 17.97 -4.94 -20.67
C ILE A 493 16.89 -4.87 -21.76
N GLU A 494 16.81 -3.73 -22.46
CA GLU A 494 15.88 -3.54 -23.58
C GLU A 494 16.12 -4.58 -24.69
N PHE A 495 17.38 -4.83 -25.05
CA PHE A 495 17.74 -5.86 -26.02
C PHE A 495 17.28 -7.26 -25.59
N LYS A 496 17.49 -7.62 -24.31
CA LYS A 496 17.03 -8.91 -23.76
C LYS A 496 15.51 -9.04 -23.85
N ILE A 497 14.76 -7.99 -23.51
CA ILE A 497 13.29 -8.00 -23.57
C ILE A 497 12.82 -8.10 -25.03
N ASN A 498 13.41 -7.37 -25.97
CA ASN A 498 13.10 -7.49 -27.39
C ASN A 498 13.31 -8.91 -27.93
N LYS A 499 14.38 -9.58 -27.49
CA LYS A 499 14.62 -10.99 -27.81
C LYS A 499 13.51 -11.90 -27.26
N LEU A 500 13.05 -11.65 -26.03
CA LEU A 500 11.93 -12.38 -25.41
C LEU A 500 10.60 -12.14 -26.15
N LEU A 501 10.31 -10.89 -26.53
CA LEU A 501 9.13 -10.53 -27.32
C LEU A 501 9.12 -11.25 -28.68
N THR A 502 10.27 -11.30 -29.36
CA THR A 502 10.43 -12.01 -30.63
C THR A 502 10.19 -13.52 -30.46
N GLN A 503 10.69 -14.10 -29.36
CA GLN A 503 10.53 -15.52 -29.05
C GLN A 503 9.09 -15.87 -28.65
N TYR A 504 8.40 -14.97 -27.96
CA TYR A 504 7.02 -15.19 -27.50
C TYR A 504 6.05 -15.44 -28.66
N LYS A 505 6.28 -14.84 -29.83
CA LYS A 505 5.50 -15.10 -31.05
C LYS A 505 5.43 -16.59 -31.41
N LYS A 506 6.54 -17.31 -31.24
CA LYS A 506 6.71 -18.73 -31.60
C LYS A 506 6.48 -19.68 -30.42
N LEU A 507 6.20 -19.17 -29.23
CA LEU A 507 6.01 -19.98 -28.03
C LEU A 507 4.66 -20.70 -28.09
N GLN A 508 4.66 -22.03 -27.95
CA GLN A 508 3.44 -22.83 -27.91
C GLN A 508 2.70 -22.68 -26.56
N GLN A 509 3.44 -22.70 -25.44
CA GLN A 509 2.88 -22.62 -24.08
C GLN A 509 2.86 -21.17 -23.56
N LYS A 510 2.11 -20.30 -24.22
CA LYS A 510 2.06 -18.86 -23.89
C LYS A 510 1.56 -18.57 -22.49
N ASP A 511 0.65 -19.40 -21.96
CA ASP A 511 0.05 -19.22 -20.63
C ASP A 511 1.07 -19.21 -19.50
N LYS A 512 2.23 -19.88 -19.67
CA LYS A 512 3.28 -19.94 -18.65
C LYS A 512 3.99 -18.62 -18.39
N VAL A 513 3.91 -17.68 -19.33
CA VAL A 513 4.64 -16.40 -19.28
C VAL A 513 3.75 -15.21 -19.67
N VAL A 514 2.45 -15.43 -19.83
CA VAL A 514 1.49 -14.43 -20.29
C VAL A 514 1.41 -13.24 -19.34
N ASP A 515 1.51 -13.51 -18.04
CA ASP A 515 1.52 -12.53 -16.94
C ASP A 515 2.74 -11.60 -16.95
N SER A 516 3.79 -11.97 -17.67
CA SER A 516 5.06 -11.24 -17.71
C SER A 516 5.25 -10.54 -19.04
N ILE A 517 5.13 -11.28 -20.14
CA ILE A 517 5.51 -10.80 -21.47
C ILE A 517 4.30 -10.60 -22.40
N GLY A 518 3.15 -11.23 -22.11
CA GLY A 518 1.98 -11.19 -23.00
C GLY A 518 1.42 -9.78 -23.19
N VAL A 519 1.30 -9.02 -22.10
CA VAL A 519 0.85 -7.61 -22.14
C VAL A 519 1.87 -6.73 -22.87
N LEU A 520 3.16 -6.91 -22.60
CA LEU A 520 4.23 -6.17 -23.27
C LEU A 520 4.29 -6.48 -24.77
N TYR A 521 4.03 -7.72 -25.16
CA TYR A 521 3.93 -8.13 -26.56
C TYR A 521 2.78 -7.42 -27.28
N LYS A 522 1.60 -7.31 -26.65
CA LYS A 522 0.49 -6.53 -27.19
C LYS A 522 0.87 -5.04 -27.33
N LEU A 523 1.53 -4.47 -26.31
CA LEU A 523 1.96 -3.08 -26.35
C LEU A 523 3.00 -2.81 -27.46
N HIS A 524 3.94 -3.74 -27.66
CA HIS A 524 4.96 -3.67 -28.70
C HIS A 524 4.35 -3.63 -30.13
N HIS A 525 3.19 -4.28 -30.33
CA HIS A 525 2.49 -4.32 -31.61
C HIS A 525 1.26 -3.39 -31.69
N PHE A 526 1.08 -2.49 -30.72
CA PHE A 526 0.00 -1.50 -30.75
C PHE A 526 0.30 -0.33 -31.70
N LYS A 527 1.57 -0.15 -32.10
CA LYS A 527 2.04 0.96 -32.93
C LYS A 527 1.59 0.85 -34.39
#